data_AF-A0A963EUY4-F1
#
_entry.id   AF-A0A963EUY4-F1
#
_cell.length_a   1.000
_cell.length_b   1.000
_cell.length_c   1.000
_cell.angle_alpha   90.00
_cell.angle_beta   90.00
_cell.angle_gamma   90.00
#
_symmetry.space_group_name_H-M   'P 1'
#
loop_
_entity.id
_entity.type
_entity.pdbx_description
1 polymer ?
#
loop_
_entity_poly.entity_id
_entity_poly.type
_entity_poly.pdbx_seq_one_letter_code
_entity_poly.pdbx_strand_id
1 'polypeptide(L)'
;MVSDRYRCIFIEVPKTGSTSIREIIGHPKKPHLNACQISREIPEEQFAAYFKFGFVRNPWDRAVSLYERKEGMQLSSKMSFDEFVGWMKFSSCTCLHPLPHRFQLDWFVDPHGEIIVDYIGRFERLAADWEVIARKLGVEPNLPRKNVNSSKTRHYTEYYTPATRRIIESRFAVDIDYFGYEFGG
;
A
#
# COMPACT_ATOMS: atom_id res chain seq x y z
N MET A 1 9.63 6.51 -2.72
CA MET A 1 10.42 7.68 -2.26
C MET A 1 11.83 7.27 -1.87
N VAL A 2 12.85 8.08 -2.20
CA VAL A 2 14.22 7.96 -1.67
C VAL A 2 14.49 9.15 -0.76
N SER A 3 15.02 8.92 0.44
CA SER A 3 15.35 9.97 1.41
C SER A 3 16.80 9.85 1.87
N ASP A 4 17.65 10.73 1.35
CA ASP A 4 19.08 10.76 1.70
C ASP A 4 19.32 11.15 3.15
N ARG A 5 18.48 12.07 3.67
CA ARG A 5 18.54 12.53 5.06
C ARG A 5 18.46 11.38 6.06
N TYR A 6 17.59 10.40 5.79
CA TYR A 6 17.35 9.25 6.67
C TYR A 6 17.93 7.95 6.10
N ARG A 7 18.66 8.03 4.99
CA ARG A 7 19.25 6.89 4.26
C ARG A 7 18.26 5.73 4.07
N CYS A 8 17.06 6.07 3.60
CA CYS A 8 15.98 5.10 3.45
C CYS A 8 15.24 5.21 2.11
N ILE A 9 14.61 4.11 1.73
CA ILE A 9 13.78 3.98 0.53
C ILE A 9 12.41 3.49 0.99
N PHE A 10 11.38 4.30 0.78
CA PHE A 10 10.01 3.95 1.09
C PHE A 10 9.27 3.55 -0.20
N ILE A 11 8.86 2.29 -0.29
CA ILE A 11 8.03 1.74 -1.37
C ILE A 11 6.57 2.06 -1.09
N GLU A 12 6.02 2.98 -1.86
CA GLU A 12 4.71 3.58 -1.60
C GLU A 12 3.60 2.80 -2.32
N VAL A 13 3.21 1.65 -1.76
CA VAL A 13 2.01 0.95 -2.23
C VAL A 13 0.79 1.87 -2.03
N PRO A 14 -0.10 2.02 -3.03
CA PRO A 14 -1.29 2.83 -2.87
C PRO A 14 -2.19 2.36 -1.70
N LYS A 15 -2.74 3.32 -0.94
CA LYS A 15 -3.74 3.11 0.13
C LYS A 15 -3.25 2.33 1.37
N THR A 16 -1.95 2.39 1.66
CA THR A 16 -1.32 1.76 2.83
C THR A 16 -0.77 2.77 3.85
N GLY A 17 -1.38 3.97 3.94
CA GLY A 17 -1.01 4.98 4.94
C GLY A 17 0.20 5.86 4.59
N SER A 18 0.65 5.82 3.33
CA SER A 18 1.85 6.54 2.87
C SER A 18 1.83 8.05 3.11
N THR A 19 0.67 8.72 3.11
CA THR A 19 0.55 10.16 3.39
C THR A 19 1.09 10.54 4.77
N SER A 20 0.80 9.74 5.81
CA SER A 20 1.29 10.02 7.16
C SER A 20 2.79 9.89 7.26
N ILE A 21 3.35 8.89 6.58
CA ILE A 21 4.80 8.62 6.58
C ILE A 21 5.55 9.75 5.87
N ARG A 22 5.02 10.27 4.74
CA ARG A 22 5.65 11.36 3.98
C ARG A 22 5.94 12.61 4.82
N GLU A 23 5.12 12.90 5.83
CA GLU A 23 5.34 14.06 6.72
C GLU A 23 6.62 13.94 7.55
N ILE A 24 7.09 12.72 7.81
CA ILE A 24 8.28 12.47 8.64
C ILE A 24 9.52 12.36 7.75
N ILE A 25 9.44 11.53 6.70
CA ILE A 25 10.62 11.15 5.91
C ILE A 25 10.77 11.91 4.60
N GLY A 26 9.78 12.71 4.21
CA GLY A 26 9.79 13.59 3.04
C GLY A 26 8.74 13.25 1.99
N HIS A 27 8.65 14.10 0.96
CA HIS A 27 7.74 13.93 -0.17
C HIS A 27 8.51 13.48 -1.42
N PRO A 28 8.07 12.39 -2.10
CA PRO A 28 8.70 11.97 -3.34
C PRO A 28 8.41 12.94 -4.49
N LYS A 29 9.35 13.09 -5.43
CA LYS A 29 9.08 13.71 -6.74
C LYS A 29 8.11 12.85 -7.58
N LYS A 30 8.29 11.52 -7.53
CA LYS A 30 7.45 10.52 -8.20
C LYS A 30 6.97 9.48 -7.18
N PRO A 31 5.69 9.51 -6.76
CA PRO A 31 5.16 8.51 -5.83
C PRO A 31 4.83 7.19 -6.55
N HIS A 32 4.66 6.12 -5.77
CA HIS A 32 4.15 4.81 -6.21
C HIS A 32 5.04 4.00 -7.17
N LEU A 33 6.33 4.30 -7.23
CA LEU A 33 7.32 3.44 -7.87
C LEU A 33 7.52 2.14 -7.08
N ASN A 34 7.66 1.01 -7.78
CA ASN A 34 8.08 -0.25 -7.18
C ASN A 34 9.60 -0.27 -6.89
N ALA A 35 10.06 -1.26 -6.12
CA ALA A 35 11.46 -1.38 -5.72
C ALA A 35 12.42 -1.48 -6.93
N CYS A 36 12.07 -2.24 -7.96
CA CYS A 36 12.88 -2.40 -9.18
C CYS A 36 12.97 -1.11 -10.02
N GLN A 37 11.91 -0.30 -10.04
CA GLN A 37 11.92 1.01 -10.70
C GLN A 37 12.83 1.97 -9.93
N ILE A 38 12.74 1.98 -8.60
CA ILE A 38 13.61 2.83 -7.78
C ILE A 38 15.07 2.42 -7.95
N SER A 39 15.39 1.12 -7.97
CA SER A 39 16.76 0.64 -8.16
C SER A 39 17.38 1.04 -9.50
N ARG A 40 16.56 1.35 -10.51
CA ARG A 40 17.01 1.87 -11.81
C ARG A 40 17.15 3.39 -11.84
N GLU A 41 16.51 4.11 -10.91
CA GLU A 41 16.55 5.58 -10.84
C GLU A 41 17.69 6.10 -9.94
N ILE A 42 18.35 5.24 -9.15
CA ILE A 42 19.43 5.63 -8.23
C ILE A 42 20.68 4.74 -8.40
N PRO A 43 21.88 5.20 -7.97
CA PRO A 43 23.09 4.38 -7.96
C PRO A 43 22.91 3.07 -7.18
N GLU A 44 23.48 1.97 -7.71
CA GLU A 44 23.38 0.63 -7.12
C GLU A 44 23.89 0.60 -5.68
N GLU A 45 25.04 1.22 -5.41
CA GLU A 45 25.62 1.33 -4.07
C GLU A 45 24.67 2.00 -3.08
N GLN A 46 23.93 3.02 -3.55
CA GLN A 46 22.95 3.73 -2.75
C GLN A 46 21.74 2.83 -2.45
N PHE A 47 21.21 2.16 -3.47
CA PHE A 47 20.10 1.21 -3.29
C PHE A 47 20.47 0.05 -2.36
N ALA A 48 21.70 -0.46 -2.45
CA ALA A 48 22.20 -1.52 -1.58
C ALA A 48 22.35 -1.02 -0.14
N ALA A 49 22.84 0.20 0.06
CA ALA A 49 23.16 0.73 1.40
C ALA A 49 21.96 1.31 2.17
N TYR A 50 20.87 1.72 1.49
CA TYR A 50 19.73 2.37 2.14
C TYR A 50 18.76 1.35 2.70
N PHE A 51 18.11 1.66 3.83
CA PHE A 51 17.06 0.80 4.39
C PHE A 51 15.77 0.92 3.56
N LYS A 52 15.33 -0.19 2.97
CA LYS A 52 14.17 -0.29 2.07
C LYS A 52 12.99 -0.88 2.81
N PHE A 53 11.85 -0.18 2.81
CA PHE A 53 10.65 -0.68 3.46
C PHE A 53 9.37 -0.25 2.74
N GLY A 54 8.27 -0.92 3.04
CA GLY A 54 6.94 -0.44 2.69
C GLY A 54 5.86 -1.12 3.48
N PHE A 55 4.61 -0.84 3.12
CA PHE A 55 3.43 -1.36 3.80
C PHE A 55 2.47 -1.99 2.82
N VAL A 56 1.86 -3.08 3.24
CA VAL A 56 0.71 -3.72 2.60
C VAL A 56 -0.54 -3.54 3.44
N ARG A 57 -1.71 -3.80 2.85
CA ARG A 57 -3.00 -3.75 3.54
C ARG A 57 -3.85 -4.93 3.12
N ASN A 58 -4.70 -5.40 4.02
CA ASN A 58 -5.72 -6.39 3.75
C ASN A 58 -6.45 -6.05 2.43
N PRO A 59 -6.45 -6.94 1.43
CA PRO A 59 -7.00 -6.64 0.11
C PRO A 59 -8.47 -6.21 0.12
N TRP A 60 -9.28 -6.79 1.02
CA TRP A 60 -10.69 -6.44 1.16
C TRP A 60 -10.87 -5.02 1.71
N ASP A 61 -10.14 -4.66 2.76
CA ASP A 61 -10.17 -3.30 3.31
C ASP A 61 -9.56 -2.28 2.34
N ARG A 62 -8.51 -2.66 1.61
CA ARG A 62 -7.91 -1.81 0.58
C ARG A 62 -8.91 -1.47 -0.52
N ALA A 63 -9.70 -2.44 -0.97
CA ALA A 63 -10.74 -2.20 -1.98
C ALA A 63 -11.81 -1.22 -1.50
N VAL A 64 -12.32 -1.35 -0.26
CA VAL A 64 -13.23 -0.36 0.33
C VAL A 64 -12.56 1.01 0.41
N SER A 65 -11.30 1.07 0.84
CA SER A 65 -10.56 2.34 0.91
C SER A 65 -10.35 3.00 -0.45
N LEU A 66 -10.25 2.23 -1.54
CA LEU A 66 -10.21 2.73 -2.91
C LEU A 66 -11.58 3.23 -3.36
N TYR A 67 -12.65 2.50 -3.05
CA TYR A 67 -14.03 2.87 -3.40
C TYR A 67 -14.47 4.18 -2.74
N GLU A 68 -14.18 4.33 -1.45
CA GLU A 68 -14.62 5.47 -0.64
C GLU A 68 -13.72 6.70 -0.70
N ARG A 69 -12.63 6.66 -1.48
CA ARG A 69 -11.69 7.78 -1.51
C ARG A 69 -12.36 9.03 -2.06
N LYS A 70 -12.08 10.17 -1.41
CA LYS A 70 -12.52 11.50 -1.86
C LYS A 70 -11.52 12.15 -2.82
N GLU A 71 -10.27 11.69 -2.80
CA GLU A 71 -9.19 12.14 -3.67
C GLU A 71 -9.24 11.40 -5.02
N GLY A 72 -9.24 12.15 -6.13
CA GLY A 72 -9.28 11.60 -7.49
C GLY A 72 -10.69 11.22 -7.96
N MET A 73 -10.82 10.08 -8.63
CA MET A 73 -12.12 9.62 -9.14
C MET A 73 -12.95 9.03 -7.99
N GLN A 74 -13.99 9.76 -7.57
CA GLN A 74 -14.97 9.31 -6.58
C GLN A 74 -15.92 8.31 -7.25
N LEU A 75 -15.61 7.01 -7.12
CA LEU A 75 -16.40 5.96 -7.74
C LEU A 75 -17.67 5.65 -6.95
N SER A 76 -17.67 5.88 -5.63
CA SER A 76 -18.84 5.70 -4.78
C SER A 76 -20.02 6.60 -5.12
N SER A 77 -19.80 7.70 -5.85
CA SER A 77 -20.88 8.55 -6.37
C SER A 77 -21.32 8.18 -7.78
N LYS A 78 -20.65 7.21 -8.42
CA LYS A 78 -20.86 6.83 -9.82
C LYS A 78 -21.35 5.40 -10.02
N MET A 79 -21.03 4.49 -9.09
CA MET A 79 -21.40 3.07 -9.15
C MET A 79 -21.49 2.50 -7.74
N SER A 80 -22.19 1.38 -7.60
CA SER A 80 -22.24 0.60 -6.36
C SER A 80 -20.90 -0.07 -6.05
N PHE A 81 -20.74 -0.53 -4.81
CA PHE A 81 -19.55 -1.26 -4.40
C PHE A 81 -19.40 -2.58 -5.15
N ASP A 82 -20.51 -3.27 -5.42
CA ASP A 82 -20.51 -4.55 -6.15
C ASP A 82 -20.05 -4.37 -7.60
N GLU A 83 -20.51 -3.33 -8.29
CA GLU A 83 -20.04 -2.96 -9.63
C GLU A 83 -18.55 -2.61 -9.62
N PHE A 84 -18.11 -1.87 -8.60
CA PHE A 84 -16.70 -1.51 -8.44
C PHE A 84 -15.81 -2.73 -8.22
N VAL A 85 -16.21 -3.65 -7.35
CA VAL A 85 -15.51 -4.93 -7.15
C VAL A 85 -15.51 -5.72 -8.45
N GLY A 86 -16.60 -5.75 -9.22
CA GLY A 86 -16.65 -6.36 -10.55
C GLY A 86 -15.62 -5.78 -11.51
N TRP A 87 -15.44 -4.45 -11.51
CA TRP A 87 -14.53 -3.72 -12.41
C TRP A 87 -13.04 -3.78 -12.00
N MET A 88 -12.73 -3.89 -10.70
CA MET A 88 -11.35 -3.80 -10.19
C MET A 88 -10.44 -4.96 -10.64
N LYS A 89 -9.45 -4.68 -11.50
CA LYS A 89 -8.51 -5.68 -12.02
C LYS A 89 -7.12 -5.70 -11.37
N PHE A 90 -6.68 -4.59 -10.77
CA PHE A 90 -5.30 -4.38 -10.32
C PHE A 90 -5.25 -3.76 -8.93
N SER A 91 -4.11 -3.92 -8.26
CA SER A 91 -3.94 -3.40 -6.91
C SER A 91 -3.82 -1.87 -6.86
N SER A 92 -3.39 -1.27 -7.97
CA SER A 92 -3.38 0.17 -8.24
C SER A 92 -4.58 0.66 -9.04
N CYS A 93 -5.63 -0.17 -9.23
CA CYS A 93 -6.83 0.26 -9.93
C CYS A 93 -7.28 1.59 -9.34
N THR A 94 -7.47 2.58 -10.19
CA THR A 94 -7.87 3.96 -9.89
C THR A 94 -6.75 4.99 -9.59
N CYS A 95 -5.47 4.63 -9.58
CA CYS A 95 -4.37 5.61 -9.54
C CYS A 95 -4.24 6.39 -10.86
N LEU A 96 -3.73 7.63 -10.82
CA LEU A 96 -3.48 8.48 -12.02
C LEU A 96 -2.52 7.83 -13.02
N HIS A 97 -1.65 6.93 -12.55
CA HIS A 97 -0.76 6.09 -13.36
C HIS A 97 -0.84 4.63 -12.87
N PRO A 98 -1.80 3.83 -13.34
CA PRO A 98 -1.88 2.43 -12.95
C PRO A 98 -0.71 1.68 -13.57
N LEU A 99 0.26 1.29 -12.75
CA LEU A 99 1.21 0.24 -13.12
C LEU A 99 0.46 -1.10 -13.18
N PRO A 100 0.82 -2.02 -14.09
CA PRO A 100 0.14 -3.30 -14.28
C PRO A 100 0.46 -4.31 -13.15
N HIS A 101 0.63 -3.80 -11.93
CA HIS A 101 0.87 -4.59 -10.75
C HIS A 101 -0.46 -5.11 -10.23
N ARG A 102 -0.60 -6.42 -10.35
CA ARG A 102 -1.82 -7.12 -9.98
C ARG A 102 -1.88 -7.27 -8.47
N PHE A 103 -0.74 -7.46 -7.82
CA PHE A 103 -0.60 -7.74 -6.40
C PHE A 103 0.22 -6.67 -5.69
N GLN A 104 0.02 -6.48 -4.39
CA GLN A 104 0.88 -5.61 -3.58
C GLN A 104 2.30 -6.17 -3.50
N LEU A 105 2.46 -7.49 -3.54
CA LEU A 105 3.74 -8.16 -3.61
C LEU A 105 4.62 -7.64 -4.78
N ASP A 106 4.01 -7.32 -5.92
CA ASP A 106 4.69 -6.84 -7.13
C ASP A 106 5.47 -5.52 -6.90
N TRP A 107 5.16 -4.78 -5.83
CA TRP A 107 5.90 -3.56 -5.49
C TRP A 107 7.27 -3.83 -4.86
N PHE A 108 7.47 -5.03 -4.31
CA PHE A 108 8.62 -5.36 -3.46
C PHE A 108 9.59 -6.35 -4.10
N VAL A 109 9.20 -6.98 -5.21
CA VAL A 109 9.99 -8.01 -5.88
C VAL A 109 10.79 -7.48 -7.06
N ASP A 110 11.85 -8.20 -7.41
CA ASP A 110 12.57 -8.05 -8.67
C ASP A 110 11.87 -8.81 -9.82
N PRO A 111 12.41 -8.75 -11.06
CA PRO A 111 11.84 -9.50 -12.19
C PRO A 111 11.88 -11.03 -12.04
N HIS A 112 12.65 -11.57 -11.09
CA HIS A 112 12.73 -13.00 -10.78
C HIS A 112 11.75 -13.43 -9.68
N GLY A 113 11.09 -12.47 -9.01
CA GLY A 113 10.15 -12.72 -7.91
C GLY A 113 10.79 -12.66 -6.53
N GLU A 114 12.07 -12.28 -6.43
CA GLU A 114 12.78 -12.18 -5.16
C GLU A 114 12.48 -10.86 -4.46
N ILE A 115 12.23 -10.90 -3.15
CA ILE A 115 12.00 -9.71 -2.35
C ILE A 115 13.30 -8.91 -2.23
N ILE A 116 13.27 -7.67 -2.70
CA ILE A 116 14.43 -6.76 -2.71
C ILE A 116 14.26 -5.58 -1.74
N VAL A 117 13.49 -5.77 -0.67
CA VAL A 117 13.29 -4.80 0.41
C VAL A 117 13.58 -5.42 1.77
N ASP A 118 13.96 -4.60 2.75
CA ASP A 118 14.38 -5.04 4.07
C ASP A 118 13.21 -5.26 5.04
N TYR A 119 12.08 -4.56 4.83
CA TYR A 119 10.93 -4.65 5.73
C TYR A 119 9.58 -4.39 5.03
N ILE A 120 8.61 -5.28 5.24
CA ILE A 120 7.23 -5.10 4.77
C ILE A 120 6.29 -5.12 5.98
N GLY A 121 5.75 -3.95 6.33
CA GLY A 121 4.76 -3.79 7.39
C GLY A 121 3.32 -3.99 6.92
N ARG A 122 2.39 -4.07 7.86
CA ARG A 122 0.95 -4.16 7.62
C ARG A 122 0.25 -2.89 8.08
N PHE A 123 -0.67 -2.40 7.26
CA PHE A 123 -1.44 -1.20 7.56
C PHE A 123 -2.32 -1.37 8.81
N GLU A 124 -2.81 -2.56 9.06
CA GLU A 124 -3.61 -2.92 10.24
C GLU A 124 -2.79 -2.76 11.54
N ARG A 125 -1.46 -2.89 11.43
CA ARG A 125 -0.49 -2.73 12.52
C ARG A 125 0.41 -1.52 12.30
N LEU A 126 -0.05 -0.54 11.53
CA LEU A 126 0.78 0.57 11.02
C LEU A 126 1.58 1.26 12.13
N ALA A 127 0.97 1.53 13.29
CA ALA A 127 1.67 2.18 14.40
C ALA A 127 2.80 1.32 14.97
N ALA A 128 2.55 0.02 15.19
CA ALA A 128 3.54 -0.90 15.75
C ALA A 128 4.68 -1.18 14.76
N ASP A 129 4.35 -1.39 13.48
CA ASP A 129 5.34 -1.65 12.44
C ASP A 129 6.15 -0.38 12.12
N TRP A 130 5.50 0.79 12.15
CA TRP A 130 6.20 2.06 12.05
C TRP A 130 7.14 2.30 13.23
N GLU A 131 6.78 1.92 14.45
CA GLU A 131 7.69 2.08 15.61
C GLU A 131 8.99 1.27 15.43
N VAL A 132 8.94 0.11 14.77
CA VAL A 132 10.14 -0.66 14.41
C VAL A 132 10.99 0.11 13.40
N ILE A 133 10.37 0.61 12.33
CA ILE A 133 11.05 1.39 11.28
C ILE A 133 11.61 2.70 11.84
N ALA A 134 10.85 3.42 12.64
CA ALA A 134 11.21 4.70 13.22
C ALA A 134 12.44 4.59 14.11
N ARG A 135 12.50 3.53 14.94
CA ARG A 135 13.70 3.21 15.75
C ARG A 135 14.91 2.91 14.87
N LYS A 136 14.74 2.20 13.76
CA LYS A 136 15.82 1.89 12.80
C LYS A 136 16.33 3.16 12.10
N LEU A 137 15.44 4.09 11.78
CA LEU A 137 15.76 5.34 11.07
C LEU A 137 16.17 6.49 12.00
N GLY A 138 15.95 6.37 13.31
CA GLY A 138 16.17 7.45 14.27
C GLY A 138 15.21 8.63 14.09
N VAL A 139 13.94 8.35 13.76
CA VAL A 139 12.90 9.38 13.51
C VAL A 139 11.74 9.28 14.51
N GLU A 140 10.82 10.23 14.45
CA GLU A 140 9.62 10.29 15.30
C GLU A 140 8.77 9.00 15.17
N PRO A 141 8.56 8.25 16.28
CA PRO A 141 7.75 7.03 16.26
C PRO A 141 6.24 7.29 16.15
N ASN A 142 5.77 8.51 16.44
CA ASN A 142 4.35 8.82 16.34
C ASN A 142 3.97 9.29 14.93
N LEU A 143 3.16 8.51 14.22
CA LEU A 143 2.61 8.92 12.93
C LEU A 143 1.53 10.00 13.10
N PRO A 144 1.57 11.08 12.31
CA PRO A 144 0.46 12.02 12.24
C PRO A 144 -0.77 11.31 11.67
N ARG A 145 -1.93 11.49 12.29
CA ARG A 145 -3.21 10.94 11.82
C ARG A 145 -3.71 11.73 10.61
N LYS A 146 -3.23 11.42 9.41
CA LYS A 146 -3.73 11.97 8.14
C LYS A 146 -4.57 10.95 7.38
N ASN A 147 -5.57 11.43 6.65
CA ASN A 147 -6.45 10.60 5.82
C ASN A 147 -7.13 9.45 6.58
N VAL A 148 -7.29 9.60 7.91
CA VAL A 148 -8.24 8.78 8.66
C VAL A 148 -9.59 9.08 8.04
N ASN A 149 -10.20 8.07 7.43
CA ASN A 149 -11.53 8.20 6.87
C ASN A 149 -12.49 8.31 8.07
N SER A 150 -12.58 9.49 8.69
CA SER A 150 -13.41 9.77 9.85
C SER A 150 -14.90 9.59 9.56
N SER A 151 -15.26 9.43 8.29
CA SER A 151 -16.58 9.02 7.81
C SER A 151 -16.78 7.51 7.68
N LYS A 152 -15.79 6.65 7.99
CA LYS A 152 -16.00 5.20 8.12
C LYS A 152 -16.87 4.95 9.35
N THR A 153 -18.18 4.96 9.15
CA THR A 153 -19.16 4.56 10.16
C THR A 153 -19.32 3.04 10.22
N ARG A 154 -18.75 2.31 9.25
CA ARG A 154 -18.88 0.85 9.08
C ARG A 154 -17.53 0.18 8.90
N HIS A 155 -17.42 -1.03 9.42
CA HIS A 155 -16.27 -1.90 9.17
C HIS A 155 -16.28 -2.35 7.70
N TYR A 156 -15.09 -2.57 7.10
CA TYR A 156 -15.00 -2.89 5.68
C TYR A 156 -15.77 -4.17 5.30
N THR A 157 -15.93 -5.10 6.26
CA THR A 157 -16.68 -6.34 6.05
C THR A 157 -18.14 -6.10 5.72
N GLU A 158 -18.72 -4.98 6.17
CA GLU A 158 -20.13 -4.64 5.95
C GLU A 158 -20.43 -4.23 4.50
N TYR A 159 -19.40 -3.99 3.68
CA TYR A 159 -19.55 -3.66 2.27
C TYR A 159 -19.72 -4.90 1.39
N TYR A 160 -19.34 -6.08 1.88
CA TYR A 160 -19.21 -7.27 1.06
C TYR A 160 -20.45 -8.16 1.14
N THR A 161 -20.87 -8.62 -0.03
CA THR A 161 -21.70 -9.82 -0.17
C THR A 161 -20.79 -11.06 -0.27
N PRO A 162 -21.32 -12.28 -0.07
CA PRO A 162 -20.54 -13.50 -0.30
C PRO A 162 -19.94 -13.58 -1.71
N ALA A 163 -20.61 -13.01 -2.72
CA ALA A 163 -20.14 -12.98 -4.10
C ALA A 163 -18.95 -12.01 -4.27
N THR A 164 -19.05 -10.77 -3.78
CA THR A 164 -17.97 -9.79 -3.91
C THR A 164 -16.75 -10.16 -3.07
N ARG A 165 -16.96 -10.82 -1.92
CA ARG A 165 -15.86 -11.37 -1.12
C ARG A 165 -15.03 -12.37 -1.93
N ARG A 166 -15.67 -13.34 -2.59
CA ARG A 166 -15.01 -14.37 -3.42
C ARG A 166 -14.28 -13.77 -4.62
N ILE A 167 -14.81 -12.69 -5.20
CA ILE A 167 -14.14 -11.99 -6.30
C ILE A 167 -12.79 -11.43 -5.83
N ILE A 168 -12.76 -10.73 -4.69
CA ILE A 168 -11.50 -10.20 -4.13
C ILE A 168 -10.56 -11.33 -3.74
N GLU A 169 -11.08 -12.38 -3.09
CA GLU A 169 -10.32 -13.57 -2.70
C GLU A 169 -9.61 -14.21 -3.89
N SER A 170 -10.33 -14.47 -4.98
CA SER A 170 -9.75 -15.06 -6.20
C SER A 170 -8.76 -14.11 -6.89
N ARG A 171 -9.06 -12.81 -6.96
CA ARG A 171 -8.24 -11.85 -7.71
C ARG A 171 -6.92 -11.51 -7.02
N PHE A 172 -6.91 -11.52 -5.69
CA PHE A 172 -5.76 -11.16 -4.87
C PHE A 172 -5.25 -12.35 -4.03
N ALA A 173 -5.53 -13.58 -4.46
CA ALA A 173 -5.11 -14.82 -3.78
C ALA A 173 -3.61 -14.82 -3.44
N VAL A 174 -2.76 -14.35 -4.37
CA VAL A 174 -1.30 -14.25 -4.12
C VAL A 174 -0.96 -13.36 -2.93
N ASP A 175 -1.58 -12.18 -2.82
CA ASP A 175 -1.38 -11.30 -1.65
C ASP A 175 -1.94 -11.94 -0.38
N ILE A 176 -3.11 -12.57 -0.48
CA ILE A 176 -3.81 -13.20 0.65
C ILE A 176 -2.98 -14.34 1.22
N ASP A 177 -2.51 -15.24 0.37
CA ASP A 177 -1.73 -16.42 0.75
C ASP A 177 -0.35 -16.00 1.27
N TYR A 178 0.35 -15.11 0.55
CA TYR A 178 1.70 -14.69 0.91
C TYR A 178 1.75 -13.92 2.23
N PHE A 179 0.81 -12.99 2.44
CA PHE A 179 0.75 -12.21 3.67
C PHE A 179 -0.15 -12.84 4.73
N GLY A 180 -0.80 -13.98 4.48
CA GLY A 180 -1.72 -14.62 5.43
C GLY A 180 -2.83 -13.68 5.90
N TYR A 181 -3.57 -13.09 4.95
CA TYR A 181 -4.72 -12.25 5.27
C TYR A 181 -6.00 -13.06 5.36
N GLU A 182 -6.88 -12.66 6.27
CA GLU A 182 -8.23 -13.21 6.36
C GLU A 182 -9.29 -12.11 6.21
N PHE A 183 -10.49 -12.52 5.81
CA PHE A 183 -11.61 -11.58 5.75
C PHE A 183 -12.15 -11.33 7.16
N GLY A 184 -12.04 -10.09 7.63
CA GLY A 184 -12.46 -9.67 8.98
C GLY A 184 -11.32 -9.30 9.91
N GLY A 185 -10.08 -9.60 9.54
CA GLY A 185 -8.86 -9.30 10.30
C GLY A 185 -7.71 -10.09 9.74
#